data_AF-A0A6G3TES0-F1
#
_entry.id   AF-A0A6G3TES0-F1
#
_cell.length_a   1.000
_cell.length_b   1.000
_cell.length_c   1.000
_cell.angle_alpha   90.00
_cell.angle_beta   90.00
_cell.angle_gamma   90.00
#
_symmetry.space_group_name_H-M   'P 1'
#
loop_
_entity.id
_entity.type
_entity.pdbx_description
1 polymer ?
#
loop_
_entity_poly.entity_id
_entity_poly.type
_entity_poly.pdbx_seq_one_letter_code
_entity_poly.pdbx_strand_id
1 'polypeptide(L)'
;RADDPPTLDGARLVSWFRDGHARLVDTLSGAAPGVRCWQFLPAPSPLAFWARRQAHETTVHRLDAESARGGEATGIGVDFAVDGIDELLCAFHARPKSAVRTEEPRTLRVRATDAPDAVWTVRLSAQPPVTVREAAGTADCELSGPAAQLYPALWNRRPFPEVTGDGSLAALWCERSAVTWS
;
A
#
# COMPACT_ATOMS: atom_id res chain seq x y z
N ARG A 1 17.42 -9.71 13.60
CA ARG A 1 17.01 -8.50 14.37
C ARG A 1 17.32 -7.33 13.47
N ALA A 2 16.38 -6.42 13.24
CA ALA A 2 16.74 -5.11 12.72
C ALA A 2 17.60 -4.44 13.79
N ASP A 3 18.76 -3.93 13.41
CA ASP A 3 19.61 -3.14 14.31
C ASP A 3 18.86 -1.89 14.78
N ASP A 4 19.23 -1.35 15.94
CA ASP A 4 18.69 -0.07 16.40
C ASP A 4 18.89 1.00 15.31
N PRO A 5 17.90 1.90 15.10
CA PRO A 5 18.04 2.95 14.12
C PRO A 5 19.30 3.77 14.44
N PRO A 6 20.11 4.11 13.41
CA PRO A 6 21.37 4.80 13.64
C PRO A 6 21.09 6.15 14.32
N THR A 7 21.86 6.49 15.36
CA THR A 7 21.84 7.80 16.02
C THR A 7 22.61 8.84 15.17
N LEU A 8 22.19 8.97 13.90
CA LEU A 8 22.74 9.91 12.93
C LEU A 8 21.75 11.04 12.64
N ASP A 9 22.27 12.23 12.39
CA ASP A 9 21.51 13.42 12.04
C ASP A 9 22.13 14.17 10.84
N GLY A 10 21.40 15.17 10.36
CA GLY A 10 21.86 16.11 9.32
C GLY A 10 22.49 15.43 8.11
N ALA A 11 23.66 15.93 7.69
CA ALA A 11 24.37 15.43 6.51
C ALA A 11 24.81 13.97 6.63
N ARG A 12 25.10 13.48 7.85
CA ARG A 12 25.53 12.10 8.08
C ARG A 12 24.38 11.13 7.86
N LEU A 13 23.19 11.47 8.34
CA LEU A 13 21.97 10.68 8.08
C LEU A 13 21.65 10.64 6.59
N VAL A 14 21.77 11.77 5.89
CA VAL A 14 21.53 11.84 4.43
C VAL A 14 22.53 10.99 3.66
N SER A 15 23.82 11.03 4.01
CA SER A 15 24.83 10.17 3.37
C SER A 15 24.52 8.70 3.59
N TRP A 16 24.25 8.31 4.85
CA TRP A 16 23.92 6.93 5.19
C TRP A 16 22.69 6.42 4.42
N PHE A 17 21.63 7.24 4.30
CA PHE A 17 20.44 6.90 3.53
C PHE A 17 20.76 6.72 2.05
N ARG A 18 21.54 7.63 1.45
CA ARG A 18 21.96 7.54 0.04
C ARG A 18 22.79 6.28 -0.22
N ASP A 19 23.71 5.94 0.67
CA ASP A 19 24.52 4.73 0.55
C ASP A 19 23.65 3.47 0.67
N GLY A 20 22.68 3.46 1.58
CA GLY A 20 21.70 2.38 1.72
C GLY A 20 20.83 2.21 0.48
N HIS A 21 20.30 3.31 -0.05
CA HIS A 21 19.53 3.35 -1.29
C HIS A 21 20.34 2.82 -2.48
N ALA A 22 21.60 3.28 -2.66
CA ALA A 22 22.47 2.81 -3.73
C ALA A 22 22.70 1.30 -3.62
N ARG A 23 23.04 0.78 -2.43
CA ARG A 23 23.20 -0.66 -2.21
C ARG A 23 21.94 -1.45 -2.53
N LEU A 24 20.76 -0.94 -2.17
CA LEU A 24 19.49 -1.58 -2.47
C LEU A 24 19.24 -1.67 -3.97
N VAL A 25 19.40 -0.55 -4.68
CA VAL A 25 19.22 -0.49 -6.14
C VAL A 25 20.20 -1.40 -6.86
N ASP A 26 21.48 -1.38 -6.47
CA ASP A 26 22.51 -2.23 -7.05
C ASP A 26 22.22 -3.71 -6.80
N THR A 27 21.78 -4.07 -5.58
CA THR A 27 21.43 -5.45 -5.23
C THR A 27 20.27 -5.96 -6.06
N LEU A 28 19.19 -5.18 -6.18
CA LEU A 28 18.02 -5.59 -6.95
C LEU A 28 18.32 -5.62 -8.46
N SER A 29 19.06 -4.65 -8.99
CA SER A 29 19.37 -4.56 -10.41
C SER A 29 20.42 -5.60 -10.85
N GLY A 30 21.33 -5.98 -9.96
CA GLY A 30 22.37 -6.98 -10.21
C GLY A 30 21.99 -8.41 -9.85
N ALA A 31 20.84 -8.64 -9.22
CA ALA A 31 20.40 -9.97 -8.83
C ALA A 31 20.12 -10.87 -10.05
N ALA A 32 20.52 -12.13 -9.97
CA ALA A 32 20.16 -13.11 -10.98
C ALA A 32 18.62 -13.28 -11.03
N PRO A 33 17.99 -13.38 -12.22
CA PRO A 33 16.53 -13.54 -12.32
C PRO A 33 15.96 -14.74 -11.56
N GLY A 34 16.77 -15.80 -11.41
CA GLY A 34 16.42 -17.03 -10.70
C GLY A 34 16.80 -17.06 -9.22
N VAL A 35 17.17 -15.91 -8.62
CA VAL A 35 17.53 -15.84 -7.19
C VAL A 35 16.40 -16.39 -6.33
N ARG A 36 16.75 -17.27 -5.40
CA ARG A 36 15.82 -17.82 -4.41
C ARG A 36 16.11 -17.16 -3.07
N CYS A 37 15.20 -16.32 -2.63
CA CYS A 37 15.21 -15.77 -1.29
C CYS A 37 13.80 -15.78 -0.72
N TRP A 38 13.72 -15.56 0.59
CA TRP A 38 12.44 -15.49 1.27
C TRP A 38 11.59 -14.34 0.73
N GLN A 39 10.29 -14.56 0.59
CA GLN A 39 9.25 -13.58 0.27
C GLN A 39 7.98 -13.99 1.03
N PHE A 40 7.11 -13.03 1.33
CA PHE A 40 5.92 -13.30 2.15
C PHE A 40 4.59 -13.03 1.46
N LEU A 41 4.62 -12.61 0.19
CA LEU A 41 3.45 -12.48 -0.67
C LEU A 41 3.70 -13.19 -2.00
N PRO A 42 2.65 -13.65 -2.69
CA PRO A 42 2.77 -14.20 -4.04
C PRO A 42 3.34 -13.16 -5.02
N ALA A 43 4.29 -13.58 -5.84
CA ALA A 43 4.86 -12.81 -6.94
C ALA A 43 5.50 -13.77 -7.96
N PRO A 44 5.75 -13.32 -9.22
CA PRO A 44 6.41 -14.14 -10.24
C PRO A 44 7.78 -14.67 -9.82
N SER A 45 8.52 -13.92 -9.00
CA SER A 45 9.79 -14.32 -8.40
C SER A 45 10.07 -13.53 -7.12
N PRO A 46 10.96 -14.02 -6.24
CA PRO A 46 11.44 -13.25 -5.09
C PRO A 46 12.04 -11.89 -5.46
N LEU A 47 12.72 -11.81 -6.62
CA LEU A 47 13.26 -10.55 -7.12
C LEU A 47 12.15 -9.55 -7.46
N ALA A 48 11.13 -9.98 -8.21
CA ALA A 48 9.99 -9.13 -8.55
C ALA A 48 9.23 -8.66 -7.30
N PHE A 49 9.09 -9.55 -6.31
CA PHE A 49 8.50 -9.21 -5.02
C PHE A 49 9.26 -8.10 -4.31
N TRP A 50 10.56 -8.27 -4.08
CA TRP A 50 11.35 -7.29 -3.32
C TRP A 50 11.50 -5.96 -4.05
N ALA A 51 11.63 -5.97 -5.38
CA ALA A 51 11.66 -4.74 -6.17
C ALA A 51 10.35 -3.94 -6.01
N ARG A 52 9.20 -4.61 -6.18
CA ARG A 52 7.86 -3.99 -6.00
C ARG A 52 7.68 -3.47 -4.58
N ARG A 53 7.99 -4.30 -3.58
CA ARG A 53 7.80 -3.95 -2.17
C ARG A 53 8.65 -2.75 -1.75
N GLN A 54 9.91 -2.72 -2.15
CA GLN A 54 10.82 -1.62 -1.83
C GLN A 54 10.42 -0.31 -2.51
N ALA A 55 9.88 -0.38 -3.74
CA ALA A 55 9.36 0.80 -4.40
C ALA A 55 8.14 1.40 -3.67
N HIS A 56 7.20 0.57 -3.22
CA HIS A 56 6.02 1.02 -2.44
C HIS A 56 6.39 1.51 -1.05
N GLU A 57 7.26 0.79 -0.34
CA GLU A 57 7.77 1.20 0.97
C GLU A 57 8.46 2.57 0.91
N THR A 58 9.35 2.76 -0.06
CA THR A 58 10.05 4.03 -0.24
C THR A 58 9.08 5.15 -0.58
N THR A 59 8.06 4.89 -1.41
CA THR A 59 7.03 5.88 -1.75
C THR A 59 6.21 6.31 -0.53
N VAL A 60 5.73 5.37 0.28
CA VAL A 60 4.94 5.69 1.49
C VAL A 60 5.79 6.47 2.50
N HIS A 61 7.05 6.09 2.73
CA HIS A 61 7.92 6.83 3.64
C HIS A 61 8.37 8.19 3.09
N ARG A 62 8.48 8.34 1.76
CA ARG A 62 8.65 9.65 1.12
C ARG A 62 7.45 10.54 1.42
N LEU A 63 6.22 10.02 1.31
CA LEU A 63 5.01 10.78 1.65
C LEU A 63 5.00 11.21 3.12
N ASP A 64 5.43 10.33 4.04
CA ASP A 64 5.56 10.66 5.46
C ASP A 64 6.55 11.81 5.68
N ALA A 65 7.73 11.73 5.05
CA ALA A 65 8.77 12.76 5.13
C ALA A 65 8.32 14.10 4.51
N GLU A 66 7.66 14.07 3.35
CA GLU A 66 7.13 15.26 2.69
C GLU A 66 6.00 15.90 3.50
N SER A 67 5.12 15.09 4.10
CA SER A 67 4.06 15.59 4.97
C SER A 67 4.62 16.28 6.22
N ALA A 68 5.69 15.71 6.83
CA ALA A 68 6.35 16.32 7.98
C ALA A 68 7.10 17.61 7.62
N ARG A 69 7.72 17.66 6.42
CA ARG A 69 8.37 18.86 5.89
C ARG A 69 7.37 19.99 5.58
N GLY A 70 6.15 19.63 5.19
CA GLY A 70 5.13 20.55 4.69
C GLY A 70 5.32 20.93 3.21
N GLY A 71 4.25 21.42 2.59
CA GLY A 71 4.20 21.76 1.17
C GLY A 71 3.55 20.68 0.30
N GLU A 72 3.66 20.84 -1.02
CA GLU A 72 3.11 19.91 -1.98
C GLU A 72 3.93 18.60 -2.00
N ALA A 73 3.22 17.47 -2.02
CA ALA A 73 3.82 16.15 -2.12
C ALA A 73 4.26 15.89 -3.56
N THR A 74 5.38 15.19 -3.77
CA THR A 74 5.78 14.82 -5.13
C THR A 74 4.77 13.80 -5.67
N GLY A 75 4.29 14.06 -6.88
CA GLY A 75 3.25 13.26 -7.54
C GLY A 75 3.59 11.76 -7.64
N ILE A 76 2.54 10.94 -7.69
CA ILE A 76 2.62 9.50 -7.88
C ILE A 76 1.98 9.18 -9.22
N GLY A 77 2.70 8.44 -10.07
CA GLY A 77 2.15 8.00 -11.36
C GLY A 77 0.95 7.07 -11.18
N VAL A 78 -0.04 7.17 -12.08
CA VAL A 78 -1.29 6.41 -12.01
C VAL A 78 -1.04 4.91 -11.93
N ASP A 79 -0.23 4.36 -12.85
CA ASP A 79 0.06 2.92 -12.89
C ASP A 79 0.75 2.42 -11.61
N PHE A 80 1.65 3.24 -11.05
CA PHE A 80 2.32 2.93 -9.80
C PHE A 80 1.34 2.91 -8.63
N ALA A 81 0.44 3.89 -8.56
CA ALA A 81 -0.59 3.95 -7.53
C ALA A 81 -1.57 2.77 -7.63
N VAL A 82 -2.01 2.42 -8.85
CA VAL A 82 -2.86 1.24 -9.10
C VAL A 82 -2.16 -0.04 -8.65
N ASP A 83 -0.89 -0.24 -9.00
CA ASP A 83 -0.12 -1.41 -8.55
C ASP A 83 0.03 -1.45 -7.02
N GLY A 84 0.18 -0.29 -6.38
CA GLY A 84 0.26 -0.19 -4.92
C GLY A 84 -1.07 -0.48 -4.21
N ILE A 85 -2.19 -0.09 -4.81
CA ILE A 85 -3.54 -0.46 -4.34
C ILE A 85 -3.73 -1.98 -4.49
N ASP A 86 -3.34 -2.56 -5.62
CA ASP A 86 -3.33 -4.02 -5.82
C ASP A 86 -2.50 -4.74 -4.75
N GLU A 87 -1.29 -4.25 -4.43
CA GLU A 87 -0.44 -4.84 -3.39
C GLU A 87 -1.15 -4.82 -2.02
N LEU A 88 -1.70 -3.67 -1.66
CA LEU A 88 -2.32 -3.47 -0.35
C LEU A 88 -3.58 -4.36 -0.19
N LEU A 89 -4.50 -4.31 -1.16
CA LEU A 89 -5.80 -4.96 -1.07
C LEU A 89 -5.74 -6.47 -1.32
N CYS A 90 -4.94 -6.92 -2.30
CA CYS A 90 -4.88 -8.33 -2.68
C CYS A 90 -3.79 -9.11 -1.95
N ALA A 91 -2.80 -8.43 -1.37
CA ALA A 91 -1.67 -9.10 -0.73
C ALA A 91 -1.60 -8.84 0.78
N PHE A 92 -1.57 -7.58 1.23
CA PHE A 92 -1.46 -7.28 2.67
C PHE A 92 -2.73 -7.61 3.45
N HIS A 93 -3.89 -7.11 2.98
CA HIS A 93 -5.16 -7.31 3.67
C HIS A 93 -5.77 -8.69 3.47
N ALA A 94 -5.30 -9.47 2.48
CA ALA A 94 -5.69 -10.86 2.31
C ALA A 94 -5.11 -11.81 3.37
N ARG A 95 -4.17 -11.34 4.20
CA ARG A 95 -3.50 -12.18 5.21
C ARG A 95 -4.37 -12.36 6.46
N PRO A 96 -4.22 -13.50 7.18
CA PRO A 96 -4.90 -13.74 8.45
C PRO A 96 -4.68 -12.69 9.54
N LYS A 97 -3.64 -11.87 9.44
CA LYS A 97 -3.34 -10.81 10.40
C LYS A 97 -4.08 -9.49 10.14
N SER A 98 -4.79 -9.36 9.02
CA SER A 98 -5.56 -8.14 8.72
C SER A 98 -6.65 -7.94 9.77
N ALA A 99 -6.71 -6.75 10.35
CA ALA A 99 -7.72 -6.36 11.32
C ALA A 99 -8.96 -5.70 10.68
N VAL A 100 -8.93 -5.44 9.37
CA VAL A 100 -10.07 -4.89 8.62
C VAL A 100 -11.12 -6.00 8.50
N ARG A 101 -12.07 -6.02 9.43
CA ARG A 101 -13.09 -7.07 9.56
C ARG A 101 -14.42 -6.47 10.00
N THR A 102 -15.51 -7.13 9.64
CA THR A 102 -16.87 -6.78 10.03
C THR A 102 -17.54 -8.00 10.66
N GLU A 103 -18.44 -7.79 11.62
CA GLU A 103 -19.19 -8.91 12.23
C GLU A 103 -20.10 -9.57 11.19
N GLU A 104 -20.89 -8.76 10.48
CA GLU A 104 -21.72 -9.19 9.37
C GLU A 104 -21.00 -9.04 8.01
N PRO A 105 -21.35 -9.84 6.98
CA PRO A 105 -20.78 -9.69 5.65
C PRO A 105 -21.08 -8.31 5.05
N ARG A 106 -20.02 -7.61 4.60
CA ARG A 106 -20.11 -6.29 3.97
C ARG A 106 -19.23 -6.20 2.74
N THR A 107 -19.55 -5.31 1.82
CA THR A 107 -18.81 -5.10 0.56
C THR A 107 -18.32 -3.67 0.45
N LEU A 108 -17.01 -3.49 0.38
CA LEU A 108 -16.34 -2.21 0.11
C LEU A 108 -15.82 -2.19 -1.33
N ARG A 109 -16.17 -1.18 -2.10
CA ARG A 109 -15.58 -0.93 -3.42
C ARG A 109 -14.49 0.14 -3.33
N VAL A 110 -13.41 -0.06 -4.07
CA VAL A 110 -12.39 0.93 -4.33
C VAL A 110 -12.33 1.15 -5.85
N ARG A 111 -12.38 2.39 -6.31
CA ARG A 111 -12.39 2.72 -7.75
C ARG A 111 -11.47 3.89 -8.06
N ALA A 112 -10.43 3.64 -8.84
CA ALA A 112 -9.66 4.72 -9.45
C ALA A 112 -10.45 5.33 -10.62
N THR A 113 -10.62 6.65 -10.63
CA THR A 113 -11.41 7.35 -11.66
C THR A 113 -10.61 7.68 -12.92
N ASP A 114 -9.28 7.69 -12.80
CA ASP A 114 -8.31 7.95 -13.87
C ASP A 114 -7.73 6.66 -14.50
N ALA A 115 -8.19 5.49 -14.04
CA ALA A 115 -7.85 4.18 -14.58
C ALA A 115 -9.11 3.28 -14.62
N PRO A 116 -9.87 3.24 -15.74
CA PRO A 116 -11.20 2.61 -15.80
C PRO A 116 -11.26 1.15 -15.35
N ASP A 117 -10.20 0.37 -15.60
CA ASP A 117 -10.11 -1.06 -15.24
C ASP A 117 -9.62 -1.29 -13.80
N ALA A 118 -9.28 -0.23 -13.07
CA ALA A 118 -8.77 -0.29 -11.70
C ALA A 118 -9.93 -0.15 -10.71
N VAL A 119 -10.65 -1.26 -10.55
CA VAL A 119 -11.74 -1.41 -9.59
C VAL A 119 -11.51 -2.65 -8.75
N TRP A 120 -11.67 -2.50 -7.44
CA TRP A 120 -11.54 -3.59 -6.48
C TRP A 120 -12.82 -3.73 -5.68
N THR A 121 -13.27 -4.96 -5.51
CA THR A 121 -14.35 -5.30 -4.59
C THR A 121 -13.77 -6.10 -3.44
N VAL A 122 -13.78 -5.51 -2.24
CA VAL A 122 -13.29 -6.10 -1.00
C VAL A 122 -14.48 -6.63 -0.21
N ARG A 123 -14.54 -7.95 -0.02
CA ARG A 123 -15.52 -8.63 0.82
C ARG A 123 -14.99 -8.70 2.24
N LEU A 124 -15.71 -8.08 3.16
CA LEU A 124 -15.39 -8.02 4.58
C LEU A 124 -16.33 -8.94 5.37
N SER A 125 -15.77 -9.63 6.35
CA SER A 125 -16.50 -10.48 7.29
C SER A 125 -15.63 -10.70 8.53
N ALA A 126 -16.02 -11.64 9.40
CA ALA A 126 -15.16 -12.10 10.49
C ALA A 126 -13.88 -12.81 9.99
N GLN A 127 -13.85 -13.25 8.74
CA GLN A 127 -12.67 -13.81 8.08
C GLN A 127 -11.80 -12.73 7.44
N PRO A 128 -10.53 -13.02 7.10
CA PRO A 128 -9.68 -12.07 6.38
C PRO A 128 -10.36 -11.53 5.11
N PRO A 129 -10.17 -10.24 4.78
CA PRO A 129 -10.67 -9.65 3.55
C PRO A 129 -10.36 -10.48 2.31
N VAL A 130 -11.36 -10.62 1.44
CA VAL A 130 -11.19 -11.24 0.12
C VAL A 130 -11.43 -10.18 -0.95
N THR A 131 -10.41 -9.92 -1.76
CA THR A 131 -10.46 -8.89 -2.79
C THR A 131 -10.51 -9.54 -4.18
N VAL A 132 -11.39 -9.03 -5.04
CA VAL A 132 -11.39 -9.32 -6.48
C VAL A 132 -11.19 -8.02 -7.26
N ARG A 133 -10.45 -8.07 -8.38
CA ARG A 133 -10.12 -6.91 -9.22
C ARG A 133 -11.16 -6.68 -10.31
N GLU A 134 -12.39 -6.42 -9.87
CA GLU A 134 -13.54 -6.11 -10.72
C GLU A 134 -14.65 -5.42 -9.90
N ALA A 135 -15.64 -4.84 -10.58
CA ALA A 135 -16.86 -4.32 -9.97
C ALA A 135 -17.89 -5.44 -9.72
N ALA A 136 -17.65 -6.29 -8.73
CA ALA A 136 -18.53 -7.41 -8.41
C ALA A 136 -19.73 -6.96 -7.56
N GLY A 137 -20.94 -7.22 -8.03
CA GLY A 137 -22.18 -7.02 -7.28
C GLY A 137 -22.45 -5.58 -6.83
N THR A 138 -23.31 -5.42 -5.82
CA THR A 138 -23.56 -4.14 -5.14
C THR A 138 -22.55 -3.94 -4.01
N ALA A 139 -22.09 -2.70 -3.82
CA ALA A 139 -21.21 -2.35 -2.70
C ALA A 139 -21.99 -1.57 -1.65
N ASP A 140 -21.71 -1.82 -0.37
CA ASP A 140 -22.30 -1.05 0.73
C ASP A 140 -21.65 0.32 0.86
N CYS A 141 -20.36 0.42 0.51
CA CYS A 141 -19.58 1.64 0.50
C CYS A 141 -18.64 1.64 -0.71
N GLU A 142 -18.42 2.80 -1.32
CA GLU A 142 -17.46 2.99 -2.39
C GLU A 142 -16.50 4.14 -2.07
N LEU A 143 -15.20 3.86 -2.10
CA LEU A 143 -14.10 4.80 -2.04
C LEU A 143 -13.64 5.07 -3.46
N SER A 144 -13.70 6.33 -3.90
CA SER A 144 -13.34 6.67 -5.28
C SER A 144 -12.54 7.96 -5.38
N GLY A 145 -11.86 8.11 -6.52
CA GLY A 145 -11.02 9.27 -6.83
C GLY A 145 -9.82 8.88 -7.69
N PRO A 146 -8.93 9.84 -8.01
CA PRO A 146 -7.70 9.55 -8.75
C PRO A 146 -6.83 8.55 -7.99
N ALA A 147 -6.19 7.60 -8.70
CA ALA A 147 -5.39 6.54 -8.09
C ALA A 147 -4.29 7.11 -7.17
N ALA A 148 -3.65 8.20 -7.60
CA ALA A 148 -2.59 8.89 -6.85
C ALA A 148 -3.08 9.48 -5.51
N GLN A 149 -4.39 9.69 -5.33
CA GLN A 149 -4.98 10.14 -4.07
C GLN A 149 -5.54 8.97 -3.25
N LEU A 150 -6.13 7.97 -3.91
CA LEU A 150 -6.63 6.76 -3.24
C LEU A 150 -5.52 5.94 -2.61
N TYR A 151 -4.40 5.77 -3.30
CA TYR A 151 -3.26 5.00 -2.80
C TYR A 151 -2.78 5.48 -1.41
N PRO A 152 -2.40 6.75 -1.21
CA PRO A 152 -2.01 7.23 0.13
C PRO A 152 -3.17 7.26 1.12
N ALA A 153 -4.42 7.44 0.66
CA ALA A 153 -5.59 7.41 1.56
C ALA A 153 -5.81 6.02 2.15
N LEU A 154 -5.66 4.96 1.35
CA LEU A 154 -5.77 3.57 1.83
C LEU A 154 -4.64 3.18 2.81
N TRP A 155 -3.48 3.85 2.74
CA TRP A 155 -2.40 3.75 3.74
C TRP A 155 -2.61 4.67 4.97
N ASN A 156 -3.78 5.29 5.14
CA ASN A 156 -4.11 6.25 6.20
C ASN A 156 -3.18 7.48 6.25
N ARG A 157 -2.71 7.96 5.09
CA ARG A 157 -1.87 9.18 5.00
C ARG A 157 -2.63 10.42 4.53
N ARG A 158 -3.81 10.23 3.96
CA ARG A 158 -4.69 11.27 3.45
C ARG A 158 -6.15 10.87 3.69
N PRO A 159 -7.09 11.83 3.75
CA PRO A 159 -8.51 11.49 3.71
C PRO A 159 -8.86 10.85 2.37
N PHE A 160 -9.93 10.03 2.35
CA PHE A 160 -10.47 9.54 1.10
C PHE A 160 -11.00 10.69 0.25
N PRO A 161 -10.74 10.72 -1.08
CA PRO A 161 -11.21 11.80 -1.96
C PRO A 161 -12.73 11.85 -2.03
N GLU A 162 -13.36 10.70 -2.19
CA GLU A 162 -14.81 10.55 -2.24
C GLU A 162 -15.24 9.26 -1.56
N VAL A 163 -16.32 9.34 -0.77
CA VAL A 163 -16.96 8.23 -0.07
C VAL A 163 -18.45 8.28 -0.37
N THR A 164 -19.01 7.18 -0.87
CA THR A 164 -20.45 7.02 -1.09
C THR A 164 -20.98 5.76 -0.42
N GLY A 165 -22.29 5.70 -0.16
CA GLY A 165 -22.93 4.61 0.58
C GLY A 165 -22.76 4.75 2.10
N ASP A 166 -22.55 3.62 2.78
CA ASP A 166 -22.36 3.58 4.23
C ASP A 166 -20.92 3.95 4.62
N GLY A 167 -20.73 5.21 5.02
CA GLY A 167 -19.43 5.75 5.45
C GLY A 167 -18.82 5.08 6.69
N SER A 168 -19.55 4.22 7.42
CA SER A 168 -18.98 3.46 8.53
C SER A 168 -17.86 2.51 8.08
N LEU A 169 -17.90 2.01 6.84
CA LEU A 169 -16.82 1.17 6.29
C LEU A 169 -15.55 1.97 5.99
N ALA A 170 -15.69 3.22 5.56
CA ALA A 170 -14.55 4.12 5.39
C ALA A 170 -13.91 4.44 6.77
N ALA A 171 -14.72 4.68 7.79
CA ALA A 171 -14.24 4.89 9.16
C ALA A 171 -13.55 3.64 9.73
N LEU A 172 -14.13 2.45 9.54
CA LEU A 172 -13.53 1.17 9.91
C LEU A 172 -12.17 0.98 9.23
N TRP A 173 -12.07 1.31 7.93
CA TRP A 173 -10.79 1.23 7.23
C TRP A 173 -9.74 2.11 7.92
N CYS A 174 -10.06 3.38 8.19
CA CYS A 174 -9.14 4.29 8.87
C CYS A 174 -8.68 3.76 10.25
N GLU A 175 -9.58 3.12 11.00
CA GLU A 175 -9.28 2.58 12.33
C GLU A 175 -8.43 1.29 12.28
N ARG A 176 -8.69 0.41 11.31
CA ARG A 176 -8.22 -0.99 11.34
C ARG A 176 -7.22 -1.37 10.26
N SER A 177 -7.03 -0.55 9.24
CA SER A 177 -6.16 -0.88 8.10
C SER A 177 -4.67 -0.62 8.34
N ALA A 178 -4.31 0.04 9.45
CA ALA A 178 -2.91 0.36 9.75
C ALA A 178 -2.03 -0.89 9.72
N VAL A 179 -1.11 -0.93 8.75
CA VAL A 179 -0.10 -1.99 8.66
C VAL A 179 1.02 -1.66 9.63
N THR A 180 1.08 -2.40 10.74
CA THR A 180 2.18 -2.34 11.68
C THR A 180 3.24 -3.38 11.30
N TRP A 181 4.50 -2.97 11.39
CA TRP A 181 5.66 -3.85 11.27
C TRP A 181 5.96 -4.40 12.66
N SER A 182 5.73 -5.70 12.86
CA SER A 182 6.05 -6.46 14.07
C SER A 182 7.21 -7.40 13.80
#